data_AF-A0A6N4DEW3-F1
#
_entry.id   AF-A0A6N4DEW3-F1
#
_cell.length_a   1.000
_cell.length_b   1.000
_cell.length_c   1.000
_cell.angle_alpha   90.00
_cell.angle_beta   90.00
_cell.angle_gamma   90.00
#
_symmetry.space_group_name_H-M   'P 1'
#
loop_
_entity.id
_entity.type
_entity.pdbx_description
1 polymer ?
#
loop_
_entity_poly.entity_id
_entity_poly.type
_entity_poly.pdbx_seq_one_letter_code
_entity_poly.pdbx_strand_id
1 'polypeptide(L)' 'QQYRVLYLLHEGLLNKQIAYQLNITEATVKAHITAIFRKLGVYSRTQAVLLAERLQLEAPVN' A
#
# COMPACT_ATOMS: atom_id res chain seq x y z
N GLN A 1 -3.63 -0.78 -9.46
CA GLN A 1 -2.51 -1.36 -8.68
C GLN A 1 -2.18 -0.60 -7.39
N GLN A 2 -1.88 0.71 -7.42
CA GLN A 2 -1.48 1.46 -6.21
C GLN A 2 -2.49 1.36 -5.05
N TYR A 3 -3.79 1.45 -5.36
CA TYR A 3 -4.84 1.32 -4.35
C TYR A 3 -4.83 -0.05 -3.66
N ARG A 4 -4.68 -1.15 -4.42
CA ARG A 4 -4.55 -2.51 -3.87
C ARG A 4 -3.32 -2.63 -2.97
N VAL A 5 -2.19 -2.06 -3.36
CA VAL A 5 -0.97 -2.05 -2.51
C VAL A 5 -1.19 -1.23 -1.23
N LEU A 6 -1.83 -0.05 -1.32
CA LEU A 6 -2.13 0.78 -0.15
C LEU A 6 -3.09 0.06 0.81
N TYR A 7 -4.13 -0.59 0.28
CA TYR A 7 -5.08 -1.38 1.08
C TYR A 7 -4.37 -2.52 1.82
N LEU A 8 -3.58 -3.35 1.14
CA LEU A 8 -2.85 -4.43 1.81
C LEU A 8 -1.78 -3.92 2.80
N LEU A 9 -1.23 -2.73 2.55
CA LEU A 9 -0.30 -2.08 3.47
C LEU A 9 -1.02 -1.58 4.74
N HIS A 10 -2.25 -1.08 4.58
CA HIS A 10 -3.19 -0.72 5.65
C HIS A 10 -3.59 -1.94 6.49
N GLU A 11 -3.86 -3.08 5.85
CA GLU A 11 -4.08 -4.39 6.48
C GLU A 11 -2.84 -4.97 7.21
N GLY A 12 -1.71 -4.25 7.21
CA GLY A 12 -0.50 -4.64 7.94
C GLY A 12 0.42 -5.61 7.20
N LEU A 13 0.16 -5.95 5.93
CA LEU A 13 0.97 -6.94 5.21
C LEU A 13 2.38 -6.44 4.89
N LEU A 14 3.37 -7.32 5.04
CA LEU A 14 4.74 -7.09 4.62
C LEU A 14 4.85 -7.04 3.09
N ASN A 15 5.86 -6.35 2.56
CA ASN A 15 6.06 -6.24 1.10
C ASN A 15 6.12 -7.60 0.41
N LYS A 16 6.72 -8.61 1.06
CA LYS A 16 6.75 -10.00 0.58
C LYS A 16 5.36 -10.64 0.46
N GLN A 17 4.49 -10.39 1.43
CA GLN A 17 3.12 -10.92 1.42
C GLN A 17 2.27 -10.21 0.36
N ILE A 18 2.42 -8.89 0.22
CA ILE A 18 1.77 -8.11 -0.84
C ILE A 18 2.23 -8.60 -2.22
N ALA A 19 3.53 -8.80 -2.40
CA ALA A 19 4.12 -9.33 -3.63
C ALA A 19 3.51 -10.68 -4.01
N TYR A 20 3.41 -11.59 -3.04
CA TYR A 20 2.76 -12.89 -3.21
C TYR A 20 1.27 -12.77 -3.61
N GLN A 21 0.49 -11.97 -2.87
CA GLN A 21 -0.95 -11.84 -3.13
C GLN A 21 -1.26 -11.18 -4.48
N LEU A 22 -0.43 -10.24 -4.91
CA LEU A 22 -0.63 -9.52 -6.17
C LEU A 22 0.12 -10.15 -7.36
N ASN A 23 0.81 -11.28 -7.13
CA ASN A 23 1.66 -11.96 -8.11
C ASN A 23 2.66 -11.03 -8.81
N ILE A 24 3.40 -10.24 -8.03
CA ILE A 24 4.46 -9.31 -8.48
C ILE A 24 5.71 -9.45 -7.61
N THR A 25 6.79 -8.77 -7.96
CA THR A 25 8.02 -8.79 -7.15
C THR A 25 7.96 -7.82 -5.98
N GLU A 26 8.73 -8.06 -4.92
CA GLU A 26 8.91 -7.08 -3.82
C GLU A 26 9.46 -5.73 -4.31
N ALA A 27 10.30 -5.74 -5.35
CA ALA A 27 10.81 -4.51 -5.95
C ALA A 27 9.69 -3.68 -6.59
N THR A 28 8.75 -4.34 -7.27
CA THR A 28 7.54 -3.72 -7.82
C THR A 28 6.65 -3.15 -6.70
N VAL A 29 6.47 -3.89 -5.60
CA VAL A 29 5.75 -3.38 -4.41
C VAL A 29 6.42 -2.14 -3.84
N LYS A 30 7.75 -2.12 -3.70
CA LYS A 30 8.49 -0.94 -3.23
C LYS A 30 8.29 0.27 -4.15
N ALA A 31 8.32 0.08 -5.47
CA ALA A 31 8.05 1.15 -6.43
C ALA A 31 6.62 1.71 -6.28
N HIS A 32 5.64 0.84 -6.04
CA HIS A 32 4.28 1.25 -5.72
C HIS A 32 4.20 2.07 -4.42
N ILE A 33 4.79 1.58 -3.34
CA ILE A 33 4.85 2.28 -2.05
C ILE A 33 5.47 3.67 -2.19
N THR A 34 6.60 3.81 -2.91
CA THR A 34 7.23 5.11 -3.16
C THR A 34 6.28 6.07 -3.89
N ALA A 35 5.56 5.59 -4.89
CA ALA A 35 4.59 6.41 -5.63
C ALA A 35 3.37 6.79 -4.78
N ILE A 36 2.91 5.89 -3.90
CA ILE A 36 1.84 6.15 -2.93
C ILE A 36 2.28 7.26 -1.97
N PHE A 37 3.47 7.13 -1.38
CA PHE A 37 4.03 8.10 -0.45
C PHE A 37 4.11 9.50 -1.07
N ARG A 38 4.63 9.58 -2.31
CA ARG A 38 4.68 10.83 -3.07
C ARG A 38 3.29 11.43 -3.32
N LYS A 39 2.29 10.60 -3.66
CA LYS A 39 0.92 11.07 -3.92
C LYS A 39 0.20 11.53 -2.65
N LEU A 40 0.49 10.90 -1.52
CA LEU A 40 -0.12 11.20 -0.23
C LEU A 40 0.64 12.27 0.57
N GLY A 41 1.82 12.68 0.12
CA GLY A 41 2.68 13.64 0.83
C GLY A 41 3.23 13.11 2.15
N VAL A 42 3.39 11.79 2.26
CA VAL A 42 3.89 11.10 3.47
C VAL A 42 5.27 10.49 3.22
N TYR A 43 6.00 10.19 4.29
CA TYR A 43 7.38 9.73 4.23
C TYR A 43 7.59 8.36 4.86
N SER A 44 6.56 7.77 5.47
CA SER A 44 6.66 6.48 6.14
C SER A 44 5.42 5.62 5.98
N ARG A 45 5.63 4.31 6.17
CA ARG A 45 4.57 3.31 6.18
C ARG A 45 3.49 3.67 7.21
N THR A 46 3.90 4.00 8.43
CA THR A 46 2.97 4.36 9.51
C THR A 46 2.11 5.56 9.14
N GLN A 47 2.70 6.61 8.54
CA GLN A 47 1.94 7.78 8.09
C GLN A 47 0.94 7.40 6.98
N ALA A 48 1.34 6.58 6.02
CA ALA A 48 0.44 6.12 4.96
C ALA A 48 -0.73 5.29 5.50
N VAL A 49 -0.48 4.40 6.46
CA VAL A 49 -1.52 3.59 7.13
C VAL A 49 -2.48 4.47 7.92
N LEU A 50 -1.97 5.40 8.73
CA LEU A 50 -2.81 6.32 9.52
C LEU A 50 -3.67 7.22 8.63
N LEU A 51 -3.15 7.64 7.48
CA LEU A 51 -3.93 8.42 6.53
C LEU A 51 -5.00 7.56 5.83
N ALA A 52 -4.67 6.33 5.45
CA ALA A 52 -5.65 5.40 4.88
C ALA A 52 -6.80 5.11 5.86
N GLU A 53 -6.50 4.93 7.16
CA GLU A 53 -7.50 4.77 8.22
C GLU A 53 -8.44 5.98 8.31
N ARG A 54 -7.88 7.20 8.31
CA ARG A 54 -8.68 8.44 8.33
C ARG A 54 -9.56 8.63 7.10
N LEU A 55 -9.13 8.08 5.97
CA LEU A 55 -9.88 8.12 4.71
C LEU A 55 -10.89 6.97 4.60
N GLN A 56 -11.02 6.13 5.64
CA GLN A 56 -11.91 4.97 5.66
C GLN A 56 -11.69 4.09 4.43
N LEU A 57 -10.44 3.75 4.16
CA LEU A 57 -10.06 3.03 2.96
C LEU A 57 -10.76 1.66 2.89
N GLU A 58 -11.65 1.49 1.93
CA GLU A 58 -12.37 0.23 1.74
C GLU A 58 -11.56 -0.81 0.94
N ALA A 59 -12.00 -2.06 1.01
CA ALA A 59 -11.47 -3.11 0.17
C ALA A 59 -11.70 -2.80 -1.32
N PRO A 60 -10.69 -2.96 -2.18
CA PRO A 60 -10.87 -2.77 -3.62
C PRO A 60 -11.90 -3.75 -4.18
N VAL A 61 -12.88 -3.24 -4.92
CA VAL A 61 -13.75 -4.04 -5.78
C VAL A 61 -12.90 -4.73 -6.86
N ASN A 62 -13.15 -6.02 -7.07
CA ASN A 62 -12.35 -6.89 -7.94
C ASN A 62 -12.45 -6.52 -9.42
#